data_AF-C7NGB9-F1
#
_entry.id   AF-C7NGB9-F1
#
_cell.length_a   1.000
_cell.length_b   1.000
_cell.length_c   1.000
_cell.angle_alpha   90.00
_cell.angle_beta   90.00
_cell.angle_gamma   90.00
#
_symmetry.space_group_name_H-M   'P 1'
#
loop_
_entity.id
_entity.type
_entity.pdbx_description
1 polymer ?
#
loop_
_entity_poly.entity_id
_entity_poly.type
_entity_poly.pdbx_seq_one_letter_code
_entity_poly.pdbx_strand_id
1 'polypeptide(L)'
;MNTYGVRAKEHWTKYLPERVAQLGDPEEFFASLGEQVEDQVFDISRSLEVQHAQRIRDADYLTRAGILTNIKRQAEEIVMSEMVLLPPEVEEDEFPEDEEDEVAMEINRVTFSNGMPVDRDHELWRLQEDDSVSVEEFRAAGLAWDREVEAAAREKVRQRRAAL
;
A
#
# COMPACT_ATOMS: atom_id res chain seq x y z
N MET A 1 -26.19 -0.91 -2.26
CA MET A 1 -24.79 -1.29 -1.97
C MET A 1 -24.44 -0.90 -0.54
N ASN A 2 -23.91 -1.83 0.24
CA ASN A 2 -23.49 -1.59 1.63
C ASN A 2 -22.05 -0.99 1.71
N THR A 3 -21.54 -0.77 2.92
CA THR A 3 -20.21 -0.19 3.13
C THR A 3 -19.08 -1.05 2.57
N TYR A 4 -19.21 -2.38 2.61
CA TYR A 4 -18.20 -3.29 2.05
C TYR A 4 -18.15 -3.21 0.53
N GLY A 5 -19.30 -3.15 -0.13
CA GLY A 5 -19.38 -2.95 -1.58
C GLY A 5 -18.77 -1.63 -2.03
N VAL A 6 -18.99 -0.54 -1.29
CA VAL A 6 -18.35 0.76 -1.56
C VAL A 6 -16.83 0.65 -1.46
N ARG A 7 -16.32 0.07 -0.36
CA ARG A 7 -14.87 -0.12 -0.17
C ARG A 7 -14.24 -1.01 -1.23
N ALA A 8 -14.95 -2.07 -1.63
CA ALA A 8 -14.49 -2.97 -2.68
C ALA A 8 -14.42 -2.26 -4.03
N LYS A 9 -15.45 -1.49 -4.38
CA LYS A 9 -15.46 -0.66 -5.59
C LYS A 9 -14.30 0.33 -5.61
N GLU A 10 -14.07 1.04 -4.50
CA GLU A 10 -12.95 1.99 -4.38
C GLU A 10 -11.59 1.30 -4.56
N HIS A 11 -11.36 0.17 -3.88
CA HIS A 11 -10.11 -0.59 -4.00
C HIS A 11 -9.91 -1.11 -5.43
N TRP A 12 -10.92 -1.75 -6.00
CA TRP A 12 -10.81 -2.40 -7.31
C TRP A 12 -10.70 -1.37 -8.44
N THR A 13 -11.39 -0.22 -8.34
CA THR A 13 -11.22 0.85 -9.35
C THR A 13 -9.79 1.41 -9.33
N LYS A 14 -9.15 1.44 -8.16
CA LYS A 14 -7.79 1.95 -8.00
C LYS A 14 -6.72 0.95 -8.42
N TYR A 15 -6.87 -0.32 -8.03
CA TYR A 15 -5.81 -1.33 -8.12
C TYR A 15 -6.07 -2.40 -9.18
N LEU A 16 -7.31 -2.56 -9.64
CA LEU A 16 -7.75 -3.59 -10.58
C LEU A 16 -8.58 -2.98 -11.74
N PRO A 17 -8.11 -1.92 -12.40
CA PRO A 17 -8.90 -1.17 -13.37
C PRO A 17 -9.33 -2.01 -14.59
N GLU A 18 -8.50 -2.95 -15.06
CA GLU A 18 -8.83 -3.81 -16.20
C GLU A 18 -9.94 -4.80 -15.85
N ARG A 19 -9.88 -5.42 -14.67
CA ARG A 19 -10.93 -6.31 -14.17
C ARG A 19 -12.24 -5.56 -13.98
N VAL A 20 -12.21 -4.34 -13.45
CA VAL A 20 -13.41 -3.52 -13.33
C VAL A 20 -13.98 -3.17 -14.71
N ALA A 21 -13.13 -2.85 -15.70
CA ALA A 21 -13.57 -2.54 -17.07
C ALA A 21 -14.21 -3.73 -17.79
N GLN A 22 -13.89 -4.96 -17.38
CA GLN A 22 -14.49 -6.19 -17.92
C GLN A 22 -15.83 -6.55 -17.25
N LEU A 23 -16.21 -5.90 -16.15
CA LEU A 23 -17.50 -6.10 -15.52
C LEU A 23 -18.61 -5.48 -16.40
N GLY A 24 -19.65 -6.26 -16.69
CA GLY A 24 -20.81 -5.77 -17.46
C GLY A 24 -21.61 -4.72 -16.69
N ASP A 25 -21.92 -5.00 -15.42
CA ASP A 25 -22.55 -4.06 -14.50
C ASP A 25 -21.74 -3.98 -13.18
N PRO A 26 -20.81 -3.01 -13.07
CA PRO A 26 -20.01 -2.84 -11.87
C PRO A 26 -20.85 -2.52 -10.63
N GLU A 27 -21.96 -1.79 -10.75
CA GLU A 27 -22.77 -1.40 -9.59
C GLU A 27 -23.50 -2.62 -8.98
N GLU A 28 -24.10 -3.46 -9.83
CA GLU A 28 -24.74 -4.69 -9.38
C GLU A 28 -23.70 -5.67 -8.80
N PHE A 29 -22.54 -5.80 -9.45
CA PHE A 29 -21.45 -6.64 -8.98
C PHE A 29 -20.99 -6.24 -7.56
N PHE A 30 -20.65 -4.97 -7.34
CA PHE A 30 -20.15 -4.51 -6.05
C PHE A 30 -21.26 -4.46 -4.98
N ALA A 31 -22.52 -4.28 -5.36
CA ALA A 31 -23.64 -4.47 -4.44
C ALA A 31 -23.72 -5.91 -3.93
N SER A 32 -23.65 -6.90 -4.84
CA SER A 32 -23.67 -8.32 -4.47
C SER A 32 -22.42 -8.74 -3.68
N LEU A 33 -21.24 -8.27 -4.10
CA LEU A 33 -19.99 -8.56 -3.38
C LEU A 33 -20.04 -8.01 -1.96
N GLY A 34 -20.60 -6.82 -1.78
CA GLY A 34 -20.79 -6.22 -0.46
C GLY A 34 -21.67 -7.08 0.46
N GLU A 35 -22.79 -7.61 -0.05
CA GLU A 35 -23.67 -8.50 0.72
C GLU A 35 -22.97 -9.82 1.08
N GLN A 36 -22.25 -10.42 0.13
CA GLN A 36 -21.47 -11.64 0.38
C GLN A 36 -20.38 -11.44 1.45
N VAL A 37 -19.69 -10.28 1.43
CA VAL A 37 -18.71 -9.93 2.46
C VAL A 37 -19.37 -9.79 3.83
N GLU A 38 -20.54 -9.15 3.90
CA GLU A 38 -21.28 -8.98 5.16
C GLU A 38 -21.70 -10.33 5.76
N ASP A 39 -22.24 -11.23 4.94
CA ASP A 39 -22.60 -12.59 5.35
C ASP A 39 -21.39 -13.39 5.83
N GLN A 40 -20.26 -13.31 5.10
CA GLN A 40 -19.03 -14.01 5.47
C GLN A 40 -18.43 -13.47 6.77
N VAL A 41 -18.47 -12.14 6.98
CA VAL A 41 -18.04 -11.52 8.25
C VAL A 41 -18.88 -12.02 9.41
N PHE A 42 -20.20 -12.14 9.22
CA PHE A 42 -21.09 -12.70 10.23
C PHE A 42 -20.76 -14.15 10.57
N ASP A 43 -20.54 -15.00 9.56
CA ASP A 43 -20.21 -16.41 9.77
C ASP A 43 -18.87 -16.62 10.47
N ILE A 44 -17.83 -15.88 10.07
CA ILE A 44 -16.52 -15.93 10.72
C ILE A 44 -16.60 -15.38 12.15
N SER A 45 -17.34 -14.29 12.37
CA SER A 45 -17.58 -13.75 13.72
C SER A 45 -18.20 -14.81 14.62
N ARG A 46 -19.23 -15.53 14.15
CA ARG A 46 -19.87 -16.61 14.90
C ARG A 46 -18.90 -17.75 15.22
N SER A 47 -18.03 -18.12 14.28
CA SER A 47 -17.00 -19.14 14.50
C SER A 47 -16.01 -18.71 15.60
N LEU A 48 -15.54 -17.46 15.55
CA LEU A 48 -14.64 -16.90 16.56
C LEU A 48 -15.31 -16.76 17.92
N GLU A 49 -16.59 -16.39 17.98
CA GLU A 49 -17.37 -16.37 19.22
C GLU A 49 -17.45 -17.75 19.87
N VAL A 50 -17.64 -18.82 19.09
CA VAL A 50 -17.62 -20.19 19.61
C VAL A 50 -16.24 -20.54 20.20
N GLN A 51 -15.15 -20.14 19.53
CA GLN A 51 -13.78 -20.36 20.03
C GLN A 51 -13.52 -19.59 21.34
N HIS A 52 -14.11 -18.41 21.51
CA HIS A 52 -13.97 -17.57 22.69
C HIS A 52 -15.10 -17.73 23.72
N ALA A 53 -16.00 -18.70 23.56
CA ALA A 53 -17.24 -18.82 24.32
C ALA A 53 -17.02 -18.84 25.85
N GLN A 54 -15.97 -19.51 26.32
CA GLN A 54 -15.65 -19.56 27.76
C GLN A 54 -15.24 -18.18 28.29
N ARG A 55 -14.34 -17.48 27.57
CA ARG A 55 -13.89 -16.13 27.95
C ARG A 55 -15.04 -15.12 27.94
N ILE A 56 -15.94 -15.23 26.95
CA ILE A 56 -17.13 -14.39 26.85
C ILE A 56 -18.07 -14.61 28.04
N ARG A 57 -18.27 -15.86 28.45
CA ARG A 57 -19.14 -16.25 29.57
C ARG A 57 -18.63 -15.68 30.89
N ASP A 58 -17.33 -15.78 31.14
CA ASP A 58 -16.70 -15.39 32.40
C ASP A 58 -16.44 -13.87 32.50
N ALA A 59 -16.55 -13.14 31.39
CA ALA A 59 -16.30 -11.71 31.32
C ALA A 59 -17.46 -10.86 31.87
N ASP A 60 -17.10 -9.76 32.55
CA ASP A 60 -18.01 -8.65 32.84
C ASP A 60 -18.48 -7.95 31.55
N TYR A 61 -19.44 -7.04 31.67
CA TYR A 61 -20.06 -6.38 30.52
C TYR A 61 -19.07 -5.65 29.60
N LEU A 62 -18.17 -4.84 30.15
CA LEU A 62 -17.24 -4.04 29.34
C LEU A 62 -16.20 -4.93 28.68
N THR A 63 -15.67 -5.90 29.43
CA THR A 63 -14.73 -6.90 28.91
C THR A 63 -15.38 -7.71 27.78
N ARG A 64 -16.63 -8.14 27.96
CA ARG A 64 -17.39 -8.88 26.95
C ARG A 64 -17.60 -8.07 25.68
N ALA A 65 -18.01 -6.80 25.83
CA ALA A 65 -18.16 -5.89 24.69
C ALA A 65 -16.85 -5.75 23.92
N GLY A 66 -15.72 -5.57 24.62
CA GLY A 66 -14.39 -5.50 24.00
C GLY A 66 -14.01 -6.78 23.23
N ILE A 67 -14.31 -7.95 23.78
CA ILE A 67 -14.09 -9.24 23.10
C ILE A 67 -14.91 -9.32 21.81
N LEU A 68 -16.21 -9.03 21.87
CA LEU A 68 -17.10 -9.10 20.69
C LEU A 68 -16.71 -8.09 19.62
N THR A 69 -16.31 -6.87 20.00
CA THR A 69 -15.79 -5.87 19.06
C THR A 69 -14.51 -6.35 18.37
N ASN A 70 -13.59 -6.96 19.10
CA ASN A 70 -12.35 -7.49 18.51
C ASN A 70 -12.63 -8.67 17.58
N ILE A 71 -13.54 -9.57 17.96
CA ILE A 71 -13.98 -10.68 17.09
C ILE A 71 -14.52 -10.15 15.77
N LYS A 72 -15.42 -9.16 15.83
CA LYS A 72 -15.96 -8.54 14.61
C LYS A 72 -14.85 -7.93 13.75
N ARG A 73 -13.93 -7.17 14.36
CA ARG A 73 -12.79 -6.56 13.65
C ARG A 73 -11.91 -7.62 12.99
N GLN A 74 -11.63 -8.72 13.69
CA GLN A 74 -10.82 -9.82 13.16
C GLN A 74 -11.53 -10.52 12.00
N ALA A 75 -12.84 -10.76 12.10
CA ALA A 75 -13.62 -11.31 11.01
C ALA A 75 -13.61 -10.37 9.78
N GLU A 76 -13.81 -9.07 9.99
CA GLU A 76 -13.70 -8.05 8.93
C GLU A 76 -12.31 -8.09 8.26
N GLU A 77 -11.24 -8.15 9.04
CA GLU A 77 -9.86 -8.21 8.53
C GLU A 77 -9.62 -9.44 7.64
N ILE A 78 -10.07 -10.62 8.10
CA ILE A 78 -9.95 -11.88 7.35
C ILE A 78 -10.72 -11.78 6.02
N VAL A 79 -12.02 -11.47 6.07
CA VAL A 79 -12.86 -11.45 4.86
C VAL A 79 -12.41 -10.38 3.87
N MET A 80 -12.05 -9.19 4.36
CA MET A 80 -11.56 -8.12 3.50
C MET A 80 -10.28 -8.54 2.78
N SER A 81 -9.34 -9.21 3.47
CA SER A 81 -8.11 -9.70 2.85
C SER A 81 -8.35 -10.76 1.78
N GLU A 82 -9.34 -11.62 1.97
CA GLU A 82 -9.65 -12.72 1.05
C GLU A 82 -10.49 -12.29 -0.17
N MET A 83 -11.42 -11.36 0.01
CA MET A 83 -12.45 -11.06 -1.00
C MET A 83 -12.34 -9.67 -1.61
N VAL A 84 -11.77 -8.70 -0.89
CA VAL A 84 -11.82 -7.28 -1.26
C VAL A 84 -10.46 -6.72 -1.62
N LEU A 85 -9.47 -6.90 -0.76
CA LEU A 85 -8.12 -6.35 -0.87
C LEU A 85 -7.23 -7.23 -1.76
N LEU A 86 -7.71 -7.52 -2.96
CA LEU A 86 -6.95 -8.30 -3.94
C LEU A 86 -5.70 -7.52 -4.38
N PRO A 87 -4.60 -8.22 -4.71
CA PRO A 87 -3.37 -7.59 -5.18
C PRO A 87 -3.61 -6.79 -6.46
N PRO A 88 -2.85 -5.71 -6.70
CA PRO A 88 -3.00 -4.87 -7.88
C PRO A 88 -2.69 -5.63 -9.18
N GLU A 89 -3.33 -5.22 -10.28
CA GLU A 89 -3.07 -5.75 -11.63
C GLU A 89 -1.74 -5.29 -12.20
N VAL A 90 -1.37 -4.05 -11.87
CA VAL A 90 -0.04 -3.54 -12.16
C VAL A 90 0.80 -3.99 -10.97
N GLU A 91 1.65 -4.99 -11.17
CA GLU A 91 2.83 -5.14 -10.33
C GLU A 91 3.47 -3.74 -10.29
N GLU A 92 3.51 -3.09 -9.13
CA GLU A 92 4.48 -2.02 -8.92
C GLU A 92 5.81 -2.65 -9.29
N ASP A 93 6.32 -2.38 -10.51
CA ASP A 93 7.44 -3.08 -11.17
C ASP A 93 8.12 -4.00 -10.15
N GLU A 94 7.76 -5.29 -10.10
CA GLU A 94 8.33 -6.22 -9.10
C GLU A 94 9.81 -6.36 -9.46
N PHE A 95 10.61 -5.41 -8.97
CA PHE A 95 12.04 -5.47 -8.99
C PHE A 95 12.37 -6.56 -7.98
N PRO A 96 13.02 -7.66 -8.40
CA PRO A 96 13.50 -8.67 -7.48
C PRO A 96 14.21 -8.01 -6.29
N GLU A 97 14.05 -8.50 -5.06
CA GLU A 97 14.69 -7.89 -3.86
C GLU A 97 16.20 -7.66 -4.07
N ASP A 98 16.85 -8.52 -4.86
CA ASP A 98 18.25 -8.39 -5.29
C ASP A 98 18.53 -7.21 -6.23
N GLU A 99 17.54 -6.73 -7.00
CA GLU A 99 17.62 -5.48 -7.79
C GLU A 99 17.43 -4.25 -6.91
N GLU A 100 16.55 -4.29 -5.92
CA GLU A 100 16.37 -3.15 -5.00
C GLU A 100 17.65 -2.83 -4.24
N ASP A 101 18.36 -3.86 -3.75
CA ASP A 101 19.66 -3.71 -3.12
C ASP A 101 20.71 -3.12 -4.07
N GLU A 102 20.74 -3.59 -5.33
CA GLU A 102 21.66 -3.06 -6.35
C GLU A 102 21.36 -1.60 -6.71
N VAL A 103 20.07 -1.24 -6.83
CA VAL A 103 19.62 0.13 -7.07
C VAL A 103 20.01 1.02 -5.90
N ALA A 104 19.74 0.59 -4.66
CA ALA A 104 20.14 1.32 -3.46
C ALA A 104 21.67 1.53 -3.40
N MET A 105 22.47 0.54 -3.80
CA MET A 105 23.92 0.70 -3.90
C MET A 105 24.35 1.73 -4.96
N GLU A 106 23.67 1.85 -6.09
CA GLU A 106 23.98 2.88 -7.09
C GLU A 106 23.55 4.28 -6.64
N ILE A 107 22.40 4.41 -5.98
CA ILE A 107 21.94 5.68 -5.39
C ILE A 107 22.97 6.17 -4.34
N ASN A 108 23.41 5.29 -3.44
CA ASN A 108 24.39 5.61 -2.40
C ASN A 108 25.78 6.04 -2.94
N ARG A 109 26.08 5.84 -4.24
CA ARG A 109 27.32 6.33 -4.85
C ARG A 109 27.26 7.80 -5.23
N VAL A 110 26.06 8.32 -5.49
CA VAL A 110 25.85 9.70 -5.96
C VAL A 110 25.12 10.56 -4.94
N THR A 111 24.56 9.96 -3.90
CA THR A 111 23.77 10.61 -2.86
C THR A 111 24.31 10.27 -1.46
N PHE A 112 24.40 11.27 -0.59
CA PHE A 112 24.63 11.09 0.84
C PHE A 112 23.37 10.62 1.57
N SER A 113 23.51 10.09 2.78
CA SER A 113 22.37 9.63 3.60
C SER A 113 21.35 10.72 3.96
N ASN A 114 21.69 12.00 3.78
CA ASN A 114 20.78 13.13 3.97
C ASN A 114 20.00 13.50 2.70
N GLY A 115 20.11 12.71 1.62
CA GLY A 115 19.46 12.99 0.35
C GLY A 115 20.11 14.13 -0.44
N MET A 116 21.38 14.44 -0.17
CA MET A 116 22.12 15.46 -0.93
C MET A 116 23.12 14.83 -1.91
N PRO A 117 23.36 15.45 -3.07
CA PRO A 117 24.36 14.99 -4.02
C PRO A 117 25.77 14.97 -3.42
N VAL A 118 26.54 13.94 -3.76
CA VAL A 118 27.97 13.87 -3.43
C VAL A 118 28.77 14.96 -4.17
N ASP A 119 28.32 15.32 -5.37
CA ASP A 119 28.86 16.45 -6.12
C ASP A 119 28.48 17.78 -5.45
N ARG A 120 29.48 18.52 -4.98
CA ARG A 120 29.31 19.81 -4.30
C ARG A 120 28.95 20.96 -5.23
N ASP A 121 29.18 20.82 -6.52
CA ASP A 121 28.82 21.84 -7.52
C ASP A 121 27.35 21.73 -7.96
N HIS A 122 26.61 20.76 -7.42
CA HIS A 122 25.21 20.50 -7.75
C HIS A 122 24.29 21.68 -7.34
N GLU A 123 23.23 21.88 -8.12
CA GLU A 123 22.25 22.96 -7.92
C GLU A 123 21.61 22.94 -6.53
N LEU A 124 21.35 21.75 -5.98
CA LEU A 124 20.81 21.59 -4.63
C LEU A 124 21.70 22.22 -3.55
N TRP A 125 23.03 22.19 -3.67
CA TRP A 125 23.92 22.86 -2.73
C TRP A 125 23.78 24.38 -2.82
N ARG A 126 23.64 24.91 -4.04
CA ARG A 126 23.43 26.35 -4.27
C ARG A 126 22.07 26.83 -3.75
N LEU A 127 21.02 26.04 -3.98
CA LEU A 127 19.68 26.34 -3.45
C LEU A 127 19.62 26.25 -1.92
N GLN A 128 20.44 25.39 -1.30
CA GLN A 128 20.53 25.30 0.15
C GLN A 128 21.20 26.53 0.78
N GLU A 129 22.18 27.12 0.09
CA GLU A 129 22.91 28.32 0.53
C GLU A 129 22.19 29.63 0.17
N ASP A 130 21.19 29.57 -0.71
CA ASP A 130 20.39 30.73 -1.12
C ASP A 130 19.22 30.97 -0.15
N ASP A 131 19.40 31.93 0.75
CA ASP A 131 18.41 32.37 1.73
C ASP A 131 17.10 32.94 1.10
N SER A 132 17.06 33.17 -0.21
CA SER A 132 15.85 33.60 -0.92
C SER A 132 14.96 32.45 -1.37
N VAL A 133 15.46 31.20 -1.36
CA VAL A 133 14.72 30.00 -1.75
C VAL A 133 13.83 29.52 -0.60
N SER A 134 12.55 29.30 -0.89
CA SER A 134 11.64 28.77 0.12
C SER A 134 11.89 27.27 0.40
N VAL A 135 11.49 26.82 1.59
CA VAL A 135 11.59 25.40 1.97
C VAL A 135 10.79 24.49 1.01
N GLU A 136 9.67 24.98 0.47
CA GLU A 136 8.85 24.21 -0.48
C GLU A 136 9.55 24.08 -1.84
N GLU A 137 10.15 25.16 -2.34
CA GLU A 137 10.92 25.13 -3.59
C GLU A 137 12.14 24.22 -3.47
N PHE A 138 12.88 24.30 -2.36
CA PHE A 138 14.01 23.41 -2.09
C PHE A 138 13.58 21.94 -2.03
N ARG A 139 12.47 21.64 -1.36
CA ARG A 139 11.92 20.27 -1.30
C ARG A 139 11.46 19.78 -2.67
N ALA A 140 10.84 20.64 -3.47
CA ALA A 140 10.42 20.28 -4.82
C ALA A 140 11.63 19.96 -5.71
N ALA A 141 12.71 20.74 -5.61
CA ALA A 141 13.97 20.48 -6.31
C ALA A 141 14.63 19.17 -5.84
N GLY A 142 14.68 18.92 -4.53
CA GLY A 142 15.19 17.66 -3.96
C GLY A 142 14.41 16.44 -4.47
N LEU A 143 13.08 16.48 -4.42
CA LEU A 143 12.22 15.41 -4.92
C LEU A 143 12.30 15.19 -6.44
N ALA A 144 12.63 16.24 -7.21
CA ALA A 144 12.87 16.09 -8.64
C ALA A 144 14.18 15.33 -8.87
N TRP A 145 15.24 15.73 -8.18
CA TRP A 145 16.55 15.09 -8.28
C TRP A 145 16.55 13.64 -7.77
N ASP A 146 15.90 13.35 -6.63
CA ASP A 146 15.79 11.98 -6.10
C ASP A 146 15.16 11.03 -7.14
N ARG A 147 14.11 11.48 -7.83
CA ARG A 147 13.46 10.70 -8.90
C ARG A 147 14.38 10.48 -10.10
N GLU A 148 15.20 11.46 -10.46
CA GLU A 148 16.19 11.33 -11.54
C GLU A 148 17.28 10.32 -11.18
N VAL A 149 17.80 10.40 -9.96
CA VAL A 149 18.83 9.48 -9.44
C VAL A 149 18.29 8.06 -9.37
N GLU A 150 17.09 7.88 -8.86
CA GLU A 150 16.44 6.58 -8.78
C GLU A 150 16.19 5.98 -10.17
N ALA A 151 15.67 6.77 -11.11
CA ALA A 151 15.45 6.32 -12.48
C ALA A 151 16.77 5.94 -13.19
N ALA A 152 17.83 6.73 -13.01
CA ALA A 152 19.14 6.45 -13.58
C ALA A 152 19.79 5.19 -12.97
N ALA A 153 19.65 5.00 -11.65
CA ALA A 153 20.12 3.80 -10.96
C ALA A 153 19.40 2.55 -11.45
N ARG A 154 18.07 2.59 -11.56
CA ARG A 154 17.24 1.51 -12.09
C ARG A 154 17.63 1.13 -13.52
N GLU A 155 17.80 2.12 -14.40
CA GLU A 155 18.22 1.87 -15.79
C GLU A 155 19.61 1.22 -15.86
N LYS A 156 20.55 1.66 -15.02
CA LYS A 156 21.90 1.12 -14.98
C LYS A 156 21.94 -0.34 -14.49
N VAL A 157 21.15 -0.68 -13.47
CA VAL A 157 21.02 -2.06 -12.97
C VAL A 157 20.42 -2.96 -14.05
N ARG A 158 19.34 -2.52 -14.72
CA ARG A 158 18.73 -3.25 -15.84
C ARG A 158 19.72 -3.50 -16.98
N GLN A 159 20.48 -2.48 -17.40
CA GLN A 159 21.50 -2.62 -18.44
C GLN A 159 22.60 -3.61 -18.06
N ARG A 160 23.05 -3.59 -16.80
CA ARG A 160 24.10 -4.50 -16.30
C ARG A 160 23.62 -5.95 -16.28
N ARG A 161 22.38 -6.20 -15.87
CA ARG A 161 21.78 -7.54 -15.84
C ARG A 161 21.51 -8.09 -17.23
N ALA A 162 21.07 -7.25 -18.16
CA ALA A 162 20.87 -7.64 -19.56
C ALA A 162 22.16 -8.00 -20.32
N ALA A 163 23.34 -7.64 -19.77
CA ALA A 163 24.65 -7.91 -20.37
C ALA A 163 25.36 -9.15 -19.81
N LEU A 164 24.76 -9.86 -18.84
CA LEU A 164 25.27 -11.09 -18.22
C LEU A 164 24.64 -12.33 -18.87
#